data_AF-A0AAW0HZB8-F1
#
_entry.id   AF-A0AAW0HZB8-F1
#
_cell.length_a   1.000
_cell.length_b   1.000
_cell.length_c   1.000
_cell.angle_alpha   90.00
_cell.angle_beta   90.00
_cell.angle_gamma   90.00
#
_symmetry.space_group_name_H-M   'P 1'
#
loop_
_entity.id
_entity.type
_entity.pdbx_description
1 polymer ?
#
loop_
_entity_poly.entity_id
_entity_poly.type
_entity_poly.pdbx_seq_one_letter_code
_entity_poly.pdbx_strand_id
1 'polypeptide(L)'
;MRKGMISTLFPLGEDRCRIRVIDTFGTEPAYNHEEYATLHGYRTNWGYWNLNPKQFMTMFPHTPDNSFMGFVSEELNETEKQLIKDNKASNMAVVYGKEASIWKGKEKFLAILNKYMEIHGTVYYESQRPPEVPAFVKNHGLLPQPEFQQLLRKAKSRFSPPHSSLNHEFFRGKPTSREVFSQHPYAENFIGKPHVWTVDYNNSEEFEAAVKAIMNTQVDPYLPYEYTCTGMLERIHAYIQHQDFCVSPSPVPPGAHTSQSPFVLAPNATHLEWAQNISSVAGAWPPTHSLRAWLAAPGRACTDACLDHGLVCESSFFPYLNSQDAFLKLQVPCDSTEWEMHHLYPAFAQPGQECYLQKEPLLFSCAGASTKYQRLCPCRDFLKGQVALCQSCL
;
A
#
# COMPACT_ATOMS: atom_id res chain seq x y z
N MET A 1 11.46 -10.24 -8.08
CA MET A 1 12.48 -11.15 -8.69
C MET A 1 12.15 -11.39 -10.16
N ARG A 2 13.11 -11.75 -11.03
CA ARG A 2 12.83 -12.10 -12.43
C ARG A 2 12.34 -13.55 -12.53
N LYS A 3 11.25 -13.81 -13.28
CA LYS A 3 10.63 -15.14 -13.46
C LYS A 3 11.64 -16.24 -13.84
N GLY A 4 12.55 -15.93 -14.76
CA GLY A 4 13.58 -16.87 -15.25
C GLY A 4 14.61 -17.33 -14.21
N MET A 5 14.67 -16.70 -13.03
CA MET A 5 15.64 -17.07 -11.99
C MET A 5 15.11 -18.15 -11.03
N ILE A 6 13.79 -18.31 -10.90
CA ILE A 6 13.17 -19.31 -10.00
C ILE A 6 12.66 -20.53 -10.77
N SER A 7 12.21 -20.38 -12.02
CA SER A 7 11.72 -21.51 -12.84
C SER A 7 12.78 -22.60 -13.06
N THR A 8 14.06 -22.26 -12.89
CA THR A 8 15.20 -23.18 -12.95
C THR A 8 15.62 -23.73 -11.58
N LEU A 9 15.25 -23.07 -10.47
CA LEU A 9 15.64 -23.45 -9.10
C LEU A 9 14.55 -24.26 -8.37
N PHE A 10 13.27 -24.08 -8.72
CA PHE A 10 12.15 -24.81 -8.12
C PHE A 10 11.13 -25.17 -9.21
N PRO A 11 10.88 -26.46 -9.50
CA PRO A 11 9.69 -26.82 -10.25
C PRO A 11 8.48 -26.38 -9.42
N LEU A 12 7.75 -25.38 -9.93
CA LEU A 12 6.61 -24.71 -9.28
C LEU A 12 5.36 -25.62 -9.15
N GLY A 13 5.55 -26.90 -8.81
CA GLY A 13 4.52 -27.90 -8.58
C GLY A 13 3.79 -27.69 -7.25
N GLU A 14 3.68 -28.75 -6.44
CA GLU A 14 2.87 -28.78 -5.20
C GLU A 14 3.26 -27.71 -4.16
N ASP A 15 4.49 -27.19 -4.17
CA ASP A 15 4.96 -26.20 -3.19
C ASP A 15 4.63 -24.75 -3.53
N ARG A 16 4.02 -24.49 -4.69
CA ARG A 16 3.76 -23.14 -5.18
C ARG A 16 2.91 -22.29 -4.21
N CYS A 17 1.97 -22.91 -3.51
CA CYS A 17 1.13 -22.27 -2.49
C CYS A 17 1.90 -21.87 -1.21
N ARG A 18 3.05 -22.48 -0.96
CA ARG A 18 3.89 -22.21 0.23
C ARG A 18 4.79 -21.00 0.05
N ILE A 19 5.01 -20.58 -1.20
CA ILE A 19 5.92 -19.47 -1.51
C ILE A 19 5.36 -18.16 -0.93
N ARG A 20 6.24 -17.35 -0.36
CA ARG A 20 6.01 -15.94 -0.05
C ARG A 20 7.13 -15.13 -0.70
N VAL A 21 6.77 -14.15 -1.53
CA VAL A 21 7.72 -13.43 -2.38
C VAL A 21 7.91 -12.02 -1.84
N ILE A 22 9.08 -11.73 -1.27
CA ILE A 22 9.42 -10.35 -0.89
C ILE A 22 9.53 -9.50 -2.17
N ASP A 23 8.58 -8.58 -2.32
CA ASP A 23 8.44 -7.70 -3.46
C ASP A 23 8.10 -6.29 -2.96
N THR A 24 9.14 -5.47 -2.83
CA THR A 24 9.08 -4.20 -2.08
C THR A 24 8.02 -3.23 -2.60
N PHE A 25 7.75 -3.23 -3.92
CA PHE A 25 6.79 -2.32 -4.57
C PHE A 25 5.43 -2.98 -4.85
N GLY A 26 5.33 -4.29 -4.66
CA GLY A 26 4.12 -5.07 -4.95
C GLY A 26 3.93 -5.37 -6.43
N THR A 27 3.04 -6.33 -6.66
CA THR A 27 2.66 -6.84 -7.98
C THR A 27 1.14 -6.88 -8.05
N GLU A 28 0.55 -6.09 -8.95
CA GLU A 28 -0.90 -6.07 -9.18
C GLU A 28 -1.37 -7.28 -10.01
N PRO A 29 -2.61 -7.76 -9.83
CA PRO A 29 -3.15 -8.95 -10.51
C PRO A 29 -3.00 -8.92 -12.04
N ALA A 30 -3.25 -7.76 -12.65
CA ALA A 30 -3.13 -7.56 -14.10
C ALA A 30 -1.72 -7.80 -14.66
N TYR A 31 -0.66 -7.64 -13.84
CA TYR A 31 0.73 -7.90 -14.21
C TYR A 31 1.21 -9.28 -13.75
N ASN A 32 0.55 -9.88 -12.76
CA ASN A 32 0.85 -11.22 -12.26
C ASN A 32 0.34 -12.31 -13.21
N HIS A 33 -0.86 -12.14 -13.76
CA HIS A 33 -1.49 -13.14 -14.62
C HIS A 33 -0.94 -13.09 -16.05
N GLU A 34 -0.19 -14.11 -16.46
CA GLU A 34 0.63 -14.15 -17.67
C GLU A 34 -0.15 -13.95 -18.96
N GLU A 35 -1.21 -14.73 -19.16
CA GLU A 35 -2.01 -14.67 -20.39
C GLU A 35 -2.71 -13.32 -20.52
N TYR A 36 -3.44 -12.91 -19.47
CA TYR A 36 -4.06 -11.59 -19.37
C TYR A 36 -3.06 -10.44 -19.62
N ALA A 37 -1.90 -10.47 -18.98
CA ALA A 37 -0.89 -9.44 -19.11
C ALA A 37 -0.31 -9.37 -20.53
N THR A 38 -0.09 -10.53 -21.15
CA THR A 38 0.38 -10.61 -22.54
C THR A 38 -0.67 -10.08 -23.51
N LEU A 39 -1.93 -10.50 -23.35
CA LEU A 39 -3.06 -10.09 -24.20
C LEU A 39 -3.30 -8.57 -24.15
N HIS A 40 -3.16 -7.97 -22.97
CA HIS A 40 -3.39 -6.54 -22.75
C HIS A 40 -2.11 -5.70 -22.90
N GLY A 41 -0.99 -6.30 -23.34
CA GLY A 41 0.25 -5.58 -23.63
C GLY A 41 1.01 -5.06 -22.41
N TYR A 42 0.72 -5.56 -21.21
CA TYR A 42 1.48 -5.23 -20.00
C TYR A 42 2.87 -5.90 -20.05
N ARG A 43 3.89 -5.14 -20.47
CA ARG A 43 5.29 -5.60 -20.58
C ARG A 43 6.06 -5.33 -19.28
N THR A 44 6.51 -6.38 -18.60
CA THR A 44 7.34 -6.28 -17.39
C THR A 44 8.37 -7.41 -17.30
N ASN A 45 9.49 -7.21 -16.61
CA ASN A 45 10.46 -8.28 -16.34
C ASN A 45 10.22 -8.98 -14.99
N TRP A 46 9.21 -8.54 -14.23
CA TRP A 46 9.05 -8.88 -12.82
C TRP A 46 7.75 -9.64 -12.51
N GLY A 47 6.75 -9.56 -13.37
CA GLY A 47 5.43 -10.20 -13.20
C GLY A 47 5.34 -11.60 -13.82
N TYR A 48 4.13 -11.97 -14.26
CA TYR A 48 3.78 -13.24 -14.93
C TYR A 48 3.96 -14.50 -14.07
N TRP A 49 3.93 -14.40 -12.74
CA TRP A 49 4.14 -15.55 -11.86
C TRP A 49 2.88 -16.42 -11.69
N ASN A 50 1.70 -15.90 -12.06
CA ASN A 50 0.39 -16.53 -11.88
C ASN A 50 0.11 -16.95 -10.41
N LEU A 51 0.80 -16.34 -9.42
CA LEU A 51 0.64 -16.68 -8.00
C LEU A 51 -0.64 -16.06 -7.43
N ASN A 52 -1.12 -16.53 -6.27
CA ASN A 52 -2.11 -15.75 -5.54
C ASN A 52 -1.46 -14.39 -5.17
N PRO A 53 -2.05 -13.24 -5.55
CA PRO A 53 -1.43 -11.93 -5.30
C PRO A 53 -1.09 -11.66 -3.82
N LYS A 54 -1.78 -12.28 -2.86
CA LYS A 54 -1.47 -12.16 -1.43
C LYS A 54 -0.16 -12.86 -1.03
N GLN A 55 0.43 -13.70 -1.90
CA GLN A 55 1.75 -14.28 -1.68
C GLN A 55 2.89 -13.28 -1.86
N PHE A 56 2.68 -12.15 -2.55
CA PHE A 56 3.66 -11.08 -2.63
C PHE A 56 3.66 -10.27 -1.33
N MET A 57 4.85 -9.87 -0.88
CA MET A 57 5.10 -9.30 0.43
C MET A 57 5.77 -7.93 0.28
N THR A 58 5.03 -6.87 0.58
CA THR A 58 5.42 -5.48 0.33
C THR A 58 6.12 -4.83 1.51
N MET A 59 6.94 -3.80 1.22
CA MET A 59 7.69 -3.07 2.24
C MET A 59 6.83 -2.03 3.00
N PHE A 60 5.78 -1.54 2.36
CA PHE A 60 4.76 -0.65 2.95
C PHE A 60 3.37 -1.14 2.51
N PRO A 61 2.30 -0.85 3.26
CA PRO A 61 0.95 -1.31 2.94
C PRO A 61 0.28 -0.48 1.82
N HIS A 62 0.93 -0.41 0.65
CA HIS A 62 0.48 0.39 -0.49
C HIS A 62 -0.20 -0.40 -1.61
N THR A 63 -0.20 -1.74 -1.53
CA THR A 63 -0.81 -2.63 -2.52
C THR A 63 -1.66 -3.68 -1.79
N PRO A 64 -2.96 -3.42 -1.54
CA PRO A 64 -3.81 -4.31 -0.74
C PRO A 64 -4.11 -5.66 -1.41
N ASP A 65 -3.83 -5.79 -2.71
CA ASP A 65 -3.78 -7.09 -3.39
C ASP A 65 -2.68 -8.01 -2.86
N ASN A 66 -1.64 -7.43 -2.26
CA ASN A 66 -0.50 -8.13 -1.68
C ASN A 66 -0.55 -8.12 -0.14
N SER A 67 0.29 -8.92 0.50
CA SER A 67 0.46 -8.91 1.95
C SER A 67 1.50 -7.87 2.36
N PHE A 68 1.23 -7.12 3.43
CA PHE A 68 2.19 -6.17 3.97
C PHE A 68 3.20 -6.91 4.86
N MET A 69 4.48 -6.93 4.48
CA MET A 69 5.56 -7.54 5.29
C MET A 69 6.16 -6.53 6.26
N GLY A 70 6.52 -5.34 5.74
CA GLY A 70 7.16 -4.30 6.54
C GLY A 70 8.57 -4.64 7.01
N PHE A 71 8.99 -3.93 8.03
CA PHE A 71 10.30 -4.05 8.68
C PHE A 71 10.20 -3.46 10.09
N VAL A 72 11.24 -3.64 10.90
CA VAL A 72 11.38 -2.98 12.21
C VAL A 72 12.17 -1.70 12.06
N SER A 73 11.69 -0.62 12.66
CA SER A 73 12.44 0.62 12.85
C SER A 73 13.01 0.71 14.27
N GLU A 74 13.90 1.66 14.50
CA GLU A 74 14.50 1.87 15.81
C GLU A 74 13.45 2.27 16.85
N GLU A 75 13.34 1.48 17.92
CA GLU A 75 12.49 1.76 19.07
C GLU A 75 13.27 2.53 20.13
N LEU A 76 12.68 3.63 20.60
CA LEU A 76 13.26 4.48 21.63
C LEU A 76 12.50 4.27 22.94
N ASN A 77 13.23 4.05 24.03
CA ASN A 77 12.61 4.06 25.36
C ASN A 77 12.27 5.50 25.81
N GLU A 78 11.51 5.65 26.88
CA GLU A 78 11.05 6.97 27.36
C GLU A 78 12.21 7.91 27.72
N THR A 79 13.29 7.39 28.31
CA THR A 79 14.49 8.18 28.63
C THR A 79 15.18 8.68 27.36
N GLU A 80 15.32 7.84 26.34
CA GLU A 80 15.89 8.23 25.04
C GLU A 80 15.00 9.24 24.31
N LYS A 81 13.68 9.06 24.35
CA LYS A 81 12.73 10.03 23.78
C LYS A 81 12.89 11.39 24.45
N GLN A 82 12.98 11.43 25.78
CA GLN A 82 13.18 12.68 26.52
C GLN A 82 14.53 13.31 26.17
N LEU A 83 15.61 12.52 26.15
CA LEU A 83 16.94 13.00 25.78
C LEU A 83 16.97 13.57 24.35
N ILE A 84 16.26 12.97 23.41
CA ILE A 84 16.12 13.49 22.04
C ILE A 84 15.35 14.81 22.03
N LYS A 85 14.25 14.91 22.78
CA LYS A 85 13.47 16.16 22.88
C LYS A 85 14.33 17.30 23.44
N ASP A 86 15.07 17.03 24.51
CA ASP A 86 15.89 18.03 25.20
C ASP A 86 17.09 18.52 24.37
N ASN A 87 17.63 17.64 23.51
CA ASN A 87 18.81 17.93 22.69
C ASN A 87 18.49 18.23 21.21
N LYS A 88 17.21 18.39 20.85
CA LYS A 88 16.80 18.65 19.47
C LYS A 88 17.22 20.06 19.06
N ALA A 89 17.96 20.19 17.96
CA ALA A 89 18.29 21.49 17.42
C ALA A 89 17.01 22.17 16.90
N SER A 90 16.82 23.44 17.24
CA SER A 90 15.63 24.19 16.85
C SER A 90 15.62 24.56 15.36
N ASN A 91 16.79 24.64 14.73
CA ASN A 91 17.00 25.19 13.40
C ASN A 91 17.94 24.30 12.55
N MET A 92 17.80 22.97 12.61
CA MET A 92 18.62 22.05 11.81
C MET A 92 17.75 21.20 10.89
N ALA A 93 18.10 21.11 9.61
CA ALA A 93 17.45 20.24 8.63
C ALA A 93 18.43 19.22 8.05
N VAL A 94 17.95 18.01 7.78
CA VAL A 94 18.71 16.98 7.05
C VAL A 94 17.97 16.66 5.76
N VAL A 95 18.65 16.77 4.62
CA VAL A 95 18.07 16.45 3.31
C VAL A 95 18.26 14.97 3.01
N TYR A 96 17.19 14.32 2.56
CA TYR A 96 17.24 12.95 2.10
C TYR A 96 17.61 12.87 0.62
N GLY A 97 18.86 12.50 0.37
CA GLY A 97 19.38 12.24 -0.97
C GLY A 97 20.87 11.98 -0.88
N LYS A 98 21.29 10.73 -1.11
CA LYS A 98 22.70 10.32 -0.96
C LYS A 98 23.54 10.52 -2.22
N GLU A 99 22.90 10.86 -3.34
CA GLU A 99 23.55 11.11 -4.63
C GLU A 99 23.36 12.57 -5.04
N ALA A 100 24.39 13.19 -5.61
CA ALA A 100 24.36 14.60 -6.03
C ALA A 100 23.27 14.90 -7.08
N SER A 101 22.95 13.93 -7.95
CA SER A 101 21.88 14.03 -8.95
C SER A 101 20.50 14.37 -8.34
N ILE A 102 20.22 13.91 -7.12
CA ILE A 102 18.95 14.17 -6.40
C ILE A 102 18.82 15.64 -6.00
N TRP A 103 19.95 16.34 -5.84
CA TRP A 103 20.02 17.73 -5.40
C TRP A 103 19.93 18.74 -6.55
N LYS A 104 20.18 18.29 -7.78
CA LYS A 104 20.17 19.13 -8.98
C LYS A 104 18.79 19.77 -9.21
N GLY A 105 18.77 21.09 -9.41
CA GLY A 105 17.53 21.83 -9.64
C GLY A 105 16.70 22.07 -8.38
N LYS A 106 17.27 21.80 -7.19
CA LYS A 106 16.61 21.98 -5.88
C LYS A 106 17.08 23.24 -5.13
N GLU A 107 17.91 24.06 -5.77
CA GLU A 107 18.62 25.20 -5.16
C GLU A 107 17.66 26.25 -4.60
N LYS A 108 16.56 26.55 -5.31
CA LYS A 108 15.55 27.52 -4.85
C LYS A 108 14.94 27.13 -3.49
N PHE A 109 14.65 25.84 -3.31
CA PHE A 109 14.02 25.31 -2.08
C PHE A 109 15.01 25.24 -0.94
N LEU A 110 16.21 24.75 -1.25
CA LEU A 110 17.31 24.74 -0.29
C LEU A 110 17.65 26.16 0.16
N ALA A 111 17.57 27.16 -0.72
CA ALA A 111 17.76 28.56 -0.35
C ALA A 111 16.66 29.09 0.57
N ILE A 112 15.38 28.74 0.36
CA ILE A 112 14.29 29.10 1.29
C ILE A 112 14.54 28.45 2.65
N LEU A 113 14.86 27.16 2.68
CA LEU A 113 15.13 26.43 3.91
C LEU A 113 16.33 27.00 4.67
N ASN A 114 17.39 27.38 3.95
CA ASN A 114 18.62 27.96 4.50
C ASN A 114 18.40 29.31 5.21
N LYS A 115 17.29 30.01 4.93
CA LYS A 115 16.91 31.21 5.68
C LYS A 115 16.52 30.90 7.14
N TYR A 116 16.06 29.68 7.40
CA TYR A 116 15.46 29.29 8.67
C TYR A 116 16.23 28.19 9.40
N MET A 117 16.96 27.35 8.68
CA MET A 117 17.65 26.18 9.24
C MET A 117 19.03 25.97 8.61
N GLU A 118 19.98 25.49 9.41
CA GLU A 118 21.23 24.93 8.91
C GLU A 118 20.94 23.61 8.17
N ILE A 119 21.44 23.48 6.94
CA ILE A 119 21.15 22.34 6.07
C ILE A 119 22.30 21.34 6.11
N HIS A 120 21.98 20.09 6.44
CA HIS A 120 22.90 18.97 6.51
C HIS A 120 22.57 17.93 5.42
N GLY A 121 23.58 17.23 4.92
CA GLY A 121 23.43 16.16 3.93
C GLY A 121 24.40 15.00 4.16
N THR A 122 24.10 13.83 3.58
CA THR A 122 24.96 12.64 3.61
C THR A 122 25.23 12.15 2.18
N VAL A 123 25.76 13.05 1.36
CA VAL A 123 25.97 12.86 -0.08
C VAL A 123 27.32 12.22 -0.32
N TYR A 124 27.33 11.15 -1.10
CA TYR A 124 28.55 10.48 -1.55
C TYR A 124 29.39 11.41 -2.43
N TYR A 125 30.71 11.36 -2.23
CA TYR A 125 31.68 11.99 -3.12
C TYR A 125 32.98 11.18 -3.11
N GLU A 126 33.66 11.16 -4.25
CA GLU A 126 35.03 10.67 -4.32
C GLU A 126 35.98 11.77 -3.82
N SER A 127 37.01 11.40 -3.06
CA SER A 127 37.92 12.34 -2.37
C SER A 127 38.57 13.40 -3.28
N GLN A 128 38.52 13.22 -4.61
CA GLN A 128 39.09 14.15 -5.59
C GLN A 128 38.08 15.11 -6.23
N ARG A 129 36.77 14.95 -5.99
CA ARG A 129 35.74 15.86 -6.52
C ARG A 129 34.71 16.18 -5.43
N PRO A 130 34.59 17.45 -5.00
CA PRO A 130 33.53 17.82 -4.08
C PRO A 130 32.17 17.55 -4.75
N PRO A 131 31.17 17.07 -3.99
CA PRO A 131 29.86 16.76 -4.55
C PRO A 131 29.18 18.04 -5.05
N GLU A 132 28.39 17.93 -6.13
CA GLU A 132 27.56 19.02 -6.66
C GLU A 132 26.37 19.28 -5.72
N VAL A 133 26.64 19.88 -4.56
CA VAL A 133 25.64 20.37 -3.60
C VAL A 133 25.88 21.85 -3.32
N PRO A 134 24.83 22.63 -2.97
CA PRO A 134 25.01 24.05 -2.67
C PRO A 134 26.03 24.29 -1.53
N ALA A 135 26.85 25.33 -1.66
CA ALA A 135 27.97 25.61 -0.75
C ALA A 135 27.57 25.81 0.72
N PHE A 136 26.32 26.20 0.98
CA PHE A 136 25.78 26.36 2.34
C PHE A 136 25.37 25.02 3.01
N VAL A 137 25.44 23.90 2.29
CA VAL A 137 25.11 22.57 2.82
C VAL A 137 26.32 21.98 3.55
N LYS A 138 26.12 21.65 4.83
CA LYS A 138 27.10 20.88 5.63
C LYS A 138 26.99 19.40 5.25
N ASN A 139 27.80 18.96 4.29
CA ASN A 139 27.84 17.55 3.89
C ASN A 139 28.72 16.72 4.84
N HIS A 140 28.18 15.62 5.35
CA HIS A 140 28.86 14.68 6.26
C HIS A 140 29.45 13.47 5.54
N GLY A 141 29.26 13.36 4.22
CA GLY A 141 29.58 12.14 3.48
C GLY A 141 28.66 10.98 3.85
N LEU A 142 29.04 9.76 3.46
CA LEU A 142 28.30 8.57 3.85
C LEU A 142 28.61 8.22 5.32
N LEU A 143 27.59 8.35 6.16
CA LEU A 143 27.69 8.02 7.59
C LEU A 143 27.30 6.56 7.85
N PRO A 144 27.99 5.86 8.77
CA PRO A 144 27.50 4.63 9.38
C PRO A 144 26.14 4.85 10.07
N GLN A 145 25.37 3.77 10.21
CA GLN A 145 24.00 3.83 10.77
C GLN A 145 23.93 4.55 12.14
N PRO A 146 24.80 4.28 13.13
CA PRO A 146 24.72 4.95 14.44
C PRO A 146 24.95 6.47 14.34
N GLU A 147 25.92 6.90 13.54
CA GLU A 147 26.21 8.33 13.32
C GLU A 147 25.09 9.03 12.56
N PHE A 148 24.50 8.35 11.58
CA PHE A 148 23.33 8.86 10.87
C PHE A 148 22.12 9.01 11.81
N GLN A 149 21.88 8.06 12.72
CA GLN A 149 20.83 8.19 13.72
C GLN A 149 21.09 9.35 14.68
N GLN A 150 22.33 9.56 15.12
CA GLN A 150 22.67 10.73 15.94
C GLN A 150 22.40 12.06 15.21
N LEU A 151 22.69 12.12 13.91
CA LEU A 151 22.37 13.27 13.08
C LEU A 151 20.85 13.49 12.98
N LEU A 152 20.08 12.42 12.74
CA LEU A 152 18.62 12.49 12.65
C LEU A 152 17.96 12.89 13.98
N ARG A 153 18.46 12.39 15.11
CA ARG A 153 17.98 12.74 16.46
C ARG A 153 18.14 14.24 16.76
N LYS A 154 19.16 14.89 16.20
CA LYS A 154 19.37 16.34 16.32
C LYS A 154 18.50 17.15 15.36
N ALA A 155 18.16 16.61 14.20
CA ALA A 155 17.46 17.34 13.14
C ALA A 155 16.00 17.66 13.48
N LYS A 156 15.57 18.87 13.12
CA LYS A 156 14.17 19.32 13.26
C LYS A 156 13.29 18.76 12.14
N SER A 157 13.80 18.68 10.91
CA SER A 157 13.04 18.27 9.72
C SER A 157 13.87 17.45 8.74
N ARG A 158 13.20 16.49 8.08
CA ARG A 158 13.74 15.72 6.94
C ARG A 158 12.96 16.07 5.68
N PHE A 159 13.65 16.47 4.62
CA PHE A 159 13.04 16.79 3.33
C PHE A 159 13.37 15.75 2.28
N SER A 160 12.38 15.46 1.44
CA SER A 160 12.55 14.54 0.32
C SER A 160 11.77 15.08 -0.91
N PRO A 161 12.33 15.10 -2.13
CA PRO A 161 11.67 15.52 -3.38
C PRO A 161 10.83 14.42 -4.12
N PRO A 162 9.71 14.75 -4.78
CA PRO A 162 8.76 13.76 -5.33
C PRO A 162 9.28 12.95 -6.53
N HIS A 163 8.76 11.72 -6.71
CA HIS A 163 9.00 10.82 -7.86
C HIS A 163 7.76 9.97 -8.19
N SER A 164 7.47 9.65 -9.47
CA SER A 164 6.38 8.74 -9.87
C SER A 164 6.73 7.85 -11.09
N SER A 165 5.89 6.86 -11.40
CA SER A 165 6.02 5.94 -12.56
C SER A 165 5.85 6.58 -13.92
N LEU A 166 5.14 7.72 -14.00
CA LEU A 166 4.87 8.44 -15.24
C LEU A 166 5.95 9.48 -15.58
N ASN A 167 6.86 9.78 -14.64
CA ASN A 167 7.87 10.85 -14.80
C ASN A 167 9.29 10.49 -14.33
N HIS A 168 9.55 9.24 -13.91
CA HIS A 168 10.86 8.84 -13.40
C HIS A 168 11.30 7.45 -13.84
N GLU A 169 12.51 7.36 -14.43
CA GLU A 169 13.07 6.14 -15.03
C GLU A 169 13.14 4.95 -14.04
N PHE A 170 13.36 5.23 -12.75
CA PHE A 170 13.41 4.22 -11.69
C PHE A 170 12.17 3.33 -11.59
N PHE A 171 10.98 3.87 -11.87
CA PHE A 171 9.71 3.15 -11.75
C PHE A 171 9.29 2.46 -13.06
N ARG A 172 9.98 2.75 -14.17
CA ARG A 172 9.65 2.17 -15.48
C ARG A 172 9.81 0.64 -15.45
N GLY A 173 8.75 -0.06 -15.85
CA GLY A 173 8.75 -1.52 -15.98
C GLY A 173 8.48 -2.29 -14.69
N LYS A 174 8.27 -1.63 -13.53
CA LYS A 174 7.78 -2.30 -12.31
C LYS A 174 6.33 -2.79 -12.51
N PRO A 175 5.92 -3.93 -11.90
CA PRO A 175 4.65 -4.58 -12.20
C PRO A 175 3.46 -3.99 -11.40
N THR A 176 3.34 -2.67 -11.40
CA THR A 176 2.29 -1.93 -10.68
C THR A 176 1.96 -0.65 -11.45
N SER A 177 0.67 -0.34 -11.54
CA SER A 177 0.16 0.92 -12.10
C SER A 177 0.03 2.03 -11.05
N ARG A 178 0.32 1.73 -9.79
CA ARG A 178 0.17 2.64 -8.64
C ARG A 178 0.88 3.97 -8.86
N GLU A 179 0.09 5.04 -8.73
CA GLU A 179 0.60 6.41 -8.70
C GLU A 179 1.18 6.75 -7.32
N VAL A 180 2.18 7.63 -7.31
CA VAL A 180 2.92 8.06 -6.12
C VAL A 180 2.71 9.58 -6.00
N PHE A 181 1.76 10.00 -5.17
CA PHE A 181 1.35 11.41 -5.03
C PHE A 181 2.27 12.24 -4.13
N SER A 182 3.05 11.56 -3.28
CA SER A 182 4.16 12.13 -2.52
C SER A 182 5.31 11.14 -2.49
N GLN A 183 6.52 11.57 -2.11
CA GLN A 183 7.65 10.65 -2.10
C GLN A 183 7.51 9.49 -1.11
N HIS A 184 6.70 9.66 -0.06
CA HIS A 184 6.46 8.61 0.92
C HIS A 184 4.97 8.53 1.27
N PRO A 185 4.13 7.94 0.39
CA PRO A 185 2.66 7.93 0.56
C PRO A 185 2.19 7.34 1.89
N TYR A 186 2.92 6.36 2.44
CA TYR A 186 2.62 5.83 3.77
C TYR A 186 2.73 6.91 4.87
N ALA A 187 3.76 7.74 4.80
CA ALA A 187 4.01 8.76 5.82
C ALA A 187 2.96 9.89 5.70
N GLU A 188 2.56 10.23 4.48
CA GLU A 188 1.47 11.18 4.23
C GLU A 188 0.13 10.67 4.78
N ASN A 189 -0.27 9.45 4.42
CA ASN A 189 -1.62 8.96 4.67
C ASN A 189 -1.82 8.39 6.08
N PHE A 190 -0.79 7.78 6.68
CA PHE A 190 -0.91 7.06 7.95
C PHE A 190 -0.23 7.76 9.13
N ILE A 191 0.63 8.75 8.89
CA ILE A 191 1.27 9.54 9.95
C ILE A 191 0.77 10.99 9.90
N GLY A 192 0.96 11.66 8.77
CA GLY A 192 0.49 13.03 8.55
C GLY A 192 1.10 14.06 9.51
N LYS A 193 0.47 15.24 9.57
CA LYS A 193 0.88 16.32 10.48
C LYS A 193 0.65 15.90 11.95
N PRO A 194 1.51 16.32 12.89
CA PRO A 194 2.61 17.29 12.72
C PRO A 194 3.95 16.68 12.26
N HIS A 195 4.09 15.35 12.23
CA HIS A 195 5.35 14.66 11.93
C HIS A 195 5.72 14.68 10.45
N VAL A 196 4.73 14.72 9.56
CA VAL A 196 4.88 14.69 8.11
C VAL A 196 4.13 15.86 7.49
N TRP A 197 4.85 16.68 6.74
CA TRP A 197 4.30 17.78 5.96
C TRP A 197 4.48 17.48 4.48
N THR A 198 3.41 17.07 3.82
CA THR A 198 3.36 17.00 2.37
C THR A 198 3.02 18.38 1.83
N VAL A 199 3.85 18.87 0.90
CA VAL A 199 3.77 20.22 0.33
C VAL A 199 4.02 20.16 -1.16
N ASP A 200 3.36 21.02 -1.93
CA ASP A 200 3.66 21.12 -3.36
C ASP A 200 5.06 21.68 -3.56
N TYR A 201 5.90 20.85 -4.20
CA TYR A 201 7.27 21.22 -4.54
C TYR A 201 7.34 22.41 -5.50
N ASN A 202 6.29 22.79 -6.23
CA ASN A 202 6.33 23.96 -7.11
C ASN A 202 5.86 25.25 -6.41
N ASN A 203 5.24 25.13 -5.24
CA ASN A 203 4.65 26.25 -4.51
C ASN A 203 5.60 26.75 -3.41
N SER A 204 6.38 27.79 -3.73
CA SER A 204 7.37 28.35 -2.79
C SER A 204 6.73 29.00 -1.55
N GLU A 205 5.53 29.57 -1.67
CA GLU A 205 4.82 30.20 -0.55
C GLU A 205 4.30 29.15 0.44
N GLU A 206 3.68 28.09 -0.07
CA GLU A 206 3.24 26.95 0.74
C GLU A 206 4.43 26.27 1.44
N PHE A 207 5.53 26.06 0.71
CA PHE A 207 6.76 25.50 1.27
C PHE A 207 7.32 26.36 2.40
N GLU A 208 7.43 27.68 2.20
CA GLU A 208 7.92 28.58 3.24
C GLU A 208 6.99 28.65 4.45
N ALA A 209 5.67 28.64 4.23
CA ALA A 209 4.68 28.58 5.30
C ALA A 209 4.81 27.29 6.12
N ALA A 210 5.01 26.15 5.46
CA ALA A 210 5.24 24.87 6.13
C ALA A 210 6.54 24.88 6.95
N VAL A 211 7.64 25.44 6.43
CA VAL A 211 8.89 25.58 7.18
C VAL A 211 8.69 26.41 8.45
N LYS A 212 8.00 27.55 8.35
CA LYS A 212 7.66 28.39 9.53
C LYS A 212 6.81 27.65 10.55
N ALA A 213 5.82 26.88 10.09
CA ALA A 213 4.98 26.07 10.97
C ALA A 213 5.79 24.97 11.69
N ILE A 214 6.68 24.27 10.97
CA ILE A 214 7.55 23.23 11.53
C ILE A 214 8.47 23.79 12.62
N MET A 215 9.05 24.97 12.41
CA MET A 215 9.89 25.65 13.40
C MET A 215 9.15 25.85 14.73
N ASN A 216 7.88 26.22 14.66
CA ASN A 216 7.03 26.51 15.83
C ASN A 216 6.32 25.27 16.39
N THR A 217 6.46 24.10 15.77
CA THR A 217 5.77 22.88 16.21
C THR A 217 6.71 22.01 17.02
N GLN A 218 6.31 21.63 18.24
CA GLN A 218 6.98 20.56 18.99
C GLN A 218 6.36 19.22 18.61
N VAL A 219 7.23 18.22 18.43
CA VAL A 219 6.81 16.86 18.05
C VAL A 219 7.53 15.84 18.91
N ASP A 220 6.78 14.86 19.35
CA ASP A 220 7.31 13.71 20.07
C ASP A 220 7.78 12.65 19.07
N PRO A 221 8.89 11.93 19.35
CA PRO A 221 9.26 10.78 18.55
C PRO A 221 8.09 9.80 18.45
N TYR A 222 7.68 9.50 17.22
CA TYR A 222 6.53 8.65 16.93
C TYR A 222 6.95 7.52 16.00
N LEU A 223 6.55 6.30 16.36
CA LEU A 223 6.75 5.10 15.58
C LEU A 223 5.40 4.37 15.51
N PRO A 224 4.83 4.18 14.29
CA PRO A 224 3.63 3.37 14.14
C PRO A 224 3.88 1.93 14.64
N TYR A 225 2.89 1.37 15.33
CA TYR A 225 3.01 0.07 15.99
C TYR A 225 3.47 -1.05 15.04
N GLU A 226 2.98 -1.07 13.80
CA GLU A 226 3.34 -2.05 12.77
C GLU A 226 4.82 -2.05 12.34
N TYR A 227 5.58 -1.02 12.71
CA TYR A 227 7.02 -0.90 12.51
C TYR A 227 7.85 -1.11 13.79
N THR A 228 7.23 -1.52 14.90
CA THR A 228 7.90 -2.01 16.12
C THR A 228 8.25 -3.50 15.98
N CYS A 229 9.14 -4.00 16.83
CA CYS A 229 9.46 -5.43 16.95
C CYS A 229 8.19 -6.24 17.22
N THR A 230 7.39 -5.83 18.21
CA THR A 230 6.16 -6.52 18.60
C THR A 230 5.13 -6.50 17.48
N GLY A 231 4.91 -5.34 16.85
CA GLY A 231 3.96 -5.22 15.75
C GLY A 231 4.37 -6.03 14.51
N MET A 232 5.66 -6.11 14.18
CA MET A 232 6.11 -7.00 13.11
C MET A 232 5.92 -8.47 13.49
N LEU A 233 6.27 -8.87 14.72
CA LEU A 233 6.09 -10.26 15.18
C LEU A 233 4.63 -10.68 15.18
N GLU A 234 3.72 -9.84 15.66
CA GLU A 234 2.27 -10.08 15.64
C GLU A 234 1.76 -10.33 14.21
N ARG A 235 2.15 -9.46 13.27
CA ARG A 235 1.77 -9.56 11.86
C ARG A 235 2.28 -10.84 11.20
N ILE A 236 3.57 -11.15 11.38
CA ILE A 236 4.19 -12.33 10.78
C ILE A 236 3.64 -13.61 11.42
N HIS A 237 3.41 -13.61 12.74
CA HIS A 237 2.79 -14.72 13.43
C HIS A 237 1.39 -15.01 12.87
N ALA A 238 0.55 -13.98 12.72
CA ALA A 238 -0.79 -14.13 12.14
C ALA A 238 -0.76 -14.70 10.72
N TYR A 239 0.15 -14.23 9.85
CA TYR A 239 0.32 -14.82 8.52
C TYR A 239 0.74 -16.29 8.56
N ILE A 240 1.65 -16.67 9.45
CA ILE A 240 2.09 -18.07 9.59
C ILE A 240 0.96 -18.97 10.07
N GLN A 241 0.14 -18.49 11.01
CA GLN A 241 -0.94 -19.29 11.60
C GLN A 241 -2.16 -19.41 10.69
N HIS A 242 -2.51 -18.35 9.96
CA HIS A 242 -3.83 -18.26 9.34
C HIS A 242 -3.82 -18.06 7.82
N GLN A 243 -2.75 -17.52 7.24
CA GLN A 243 -2.71 -17.27 5.80
C GLN A 243 -2.29 -18.54 5.05
N ASP A 244 -3.26 -19.37 4.69
CA ASP A 244 -3.04 -20.61 3.93
C ASP A 244 -3.50 -20.46 2.47
N PHE A 245 -2.63 -20.85 1.53
CA PHE A 245 -2.94 -20.89 0.10
C PHE A 245 -2.89 -22.31 -0.48
N CYS A 246 -2.57 -23.31 0.34
CA CYS A 246 -2.41 -24.71 -0.06
C CYS A 246 -3.71 -25.49 0.10
N VAL A 247 -4.57 -25.06 1.01
CA VAL A 247 -5.93 -25.57 1.10
C VAL A 247 -6.74 -24.92 -0.02
N SER A 248 -7.20 -25.72 -0.98
CA SER A 248 -8.21 -25.24 -1.91
C SER A 248 -9.42 -24.81 -1.08
N PRO A 249 -10.02 -23.62 -1.33
CA PRO A 249 -11.29 -23.30 -0.69
C PRO A 249 -12.19 -24.49 -0.96
N SER A 250 -12.70 -25.12 0.11
CA SER A 250 -13.61 -26.25 -0.03
C SER A 250 -14.66 -25.80 -1.03
N PRO A 251 -14.84 -26.51 -2.16
CA PRO A 251 -15.79 -26.07 -3.16
C PRO A 251 -17.11 -25.93 -2.43
N VAL A 252 -17.61 -24.71 -2.29
CA VAL A 252 -19.05 -24.53 -2.11
C VAL A 252 -19.59 -25.21 -3.36
N PRO A 253 -20.29 -26.34 -3.22
CA PRO A 253 -20.70 -27.12 -4.38
C PRO A 253 -21.43 -26.18 -5.34
N PRO A 254 -21.13 -26.18 -6.66
CA PRO A 254 -21.94 -25.45 -7.61
C PRO A 254 -23.37 -26.02 -7.48
N GLY A 255 -24.28 -25.26 -6.88
CA GLY A 255 -25.65 -25.71 -6.58
C GLY A 255 -25.93 -26.12 -5.12
N ALA A 256 -25.04 -25.88 -4.16
CA ALA A 256 -25.44 -25.80 -2.75
C ALA A 256 -26.19 -24.48 -2.53
N HIS A 257 -27.42 -24.44 -3.05
CA HIS A 257 -28.40 -23.42 -2.72
C HIS A 257 -28.68 -23.50 -1.22
N THR A 258 -27.93 -22.77 -0.39
CA THR A 258 -28.60 -22.18 0.76
C THR A 258 -29.65 -21.24 0.16
N SER A 259 -30.93 -21.52 0.40
CA SER A 259 -32.04 -20.68 -0.07
C SER A 259 -31.92 -19.21 0.40
N GLN A 260 -30.96 -18.94 1.30
CA GLN A 260 -30.64 -17.63 1.85
C GLN A 260 -29.22 -17.22 1.45
N SER A 261 -29.13 -15.99 0.96
CA SER A 261 -27.87 -15.28 0.71
C SER A 261 -27.04 -15.14 2.00
N PRO A 262 -25.70 -15.28 1.94
CA PRO A 262 -24.83 -15.00 3.08
C PRO A 262 -24.76 -13.51 3.44
N PHE A 263 -25.32 -12.64 2.59
CA PHE A 263 -25.23 -11.20 2.73
C PHE A 263 -26.53 -10.59 3.26
N VAL A 264 -26.36 -9.60 4.13
CA VAL A 264 -27.41 -8.66 4.51
C VAL A 264 -27.02 -7.26 4.08
N LEU A 265 -28.02 -6.48 3.69
CA LEU A 265 -27.83 -5.06 3.44
C LEU A 265 -27.72 -4.33 4.78
N ALA A 266 -26.70 -3.50 4.95
CA ALA A 266 -26.53 -2.70 6.15
C ALA A 266 -27.78 -1.85 6.44
N PRO A 267 -28.09 -1.50 7.70
CA PRO A 267 -29.33 -0.80 8.05
C PRO A 267 -29.55 0.53 7.33
N ASN A 268 -28.47 1.19 6.90
CA ASN A 268 -28.50 2.44 6.14
C ASN A 268 -28.56 2.24 4.61
N ALA A 269 -28.71 0.99 4.14
CA ALA A 269 -28.77 0.61 2.73
C ALA A 269 -27.54 0.98 1.87
N THR A 270 -26.35 1.09 2.49
CA THR A 270 -25.15 1.57 1.77
C THR A 270 -24.16 0.49 1.34
N HIS A 271 -24.11 -0.64 2.04
CA HIS A 271 -23.12 -1.69 1.82
C HIS A 271 -23.66 -3.05 2.28
N LEU A 272 -23.01 -4.12 1.85
CA LEU A 272 -23.30 -5.47 2.34
C LEU A 272 -22.41 -5.81 3.52
N GLU A 273 -22.98 -6.55 4.46
CA GLU A 273 -22.28 -7.21 5.55
C GLU A 273 -22.56 -8.72 5.50
N TRP A 274 -21.66 -9.51 6.09
CA TRP A 274 -21.93 -10.92 6.32
C TRP A 274 -23.04 -11.07 7.38
N ALA A 275 -24.04 -11.90 7.11
CA ALA A 275 -25.16 -12.06 8.02
C ALA A 275 -24.71 -12.69 9.36
N GLN A 276 -25.07 -12.07 10.48
CA GLN A 276 -24.66 -12.54 11.82
C GLN A 276 -25.19 -13.94 12.18
N ASN A 277 -26.29 -14.36 11.55
CA ASN A 277 -26.90 -15.68 11.73
C ASN A 277 -26.25 -16.77 10.85
N ILE A 278 -25.27 -16.42 10.02
CA ILE A 278 -24.57 -17.34 9.12
C ILE A 278 -23.13 -17.49 9.62
N SER A 279 -22.76 -18.73 9.95
CA SER A 279 -21.42 -19.06 10.41
C SER A 279 -20.36 -18.63 9.39
N SER A 280 -19.21 -18.15 9.87
CA SER A 280 -18.08 -17.84 9.00
C SER A 280 -17.61 -19.10 8.27
N VAL A 281 -17.13 -18.92 7.04
CA VAL A 281 -16.54 -20.02 6.26
C VAL A 281 -15.35 -20.60 7.01
N ALA A 282 -15.38 -21.91 7.26
CA ALA A 282 -14.32 -22.61 7.98
C ALA A 282 -13.00 -22.52 7.21
N GLY A 283 -11.92 -22.12 7.90
CA GLY A 283 -10.60 -21.95 7.30
C GLY A 283 -10.42 -20.66 6.48
N ALA A 284 -11.45 -19.82 6.34
CA ALA A 284 -11.29 -18.52 5.70
C ALA A 284 -10.56 -17.53 6.61
N TRP A 285 -9.51 -16.90 6.08
CA TRP A 285 -8.79 -15.83 6.74
C TRP A 285 -8.44 -14.71 5.74
N PRO A 286 -8.79 -13.43 6.01
CA PRO A 286 -9.54 -12.94 7.17
C PRO A 286 -10.93 -13.56 7.35
N PRO A 287 -11.52 -13.55 8.57
CA PRO A 287 -12.85 -14.09 8.79
C PRO A 287 -13.91 -13.37 7.97
N THR A 288 -14.85 -14.12 7.42
CA THR A 288 -15.88 -13.57 6.51
C THR A 288 -16.76 -12.50 7.14
N HIS A 289 -16.93 -12.49 8.47
CA HIS A 289 -17.68 -11.43 9.16
C HIS A 289 -17.00 -10.06 9.17
N SER A 290 -15.72 -9.97 8.80
CA SER A 290 -15.02 -8.69 8.60
C SER A 290 -15.31 -8.06 7.23
N LEU A 291 -16.00 -8.78 6.34
CA LEU A 291 -16.38 -8.29 5.01
C LEU A 291 -17.40 -7.17 5.08
N ARG A 292 -17.08 -6.05 4.43
CA ARG A 292 -18.00 -4.96 4.11
C ARG A 292 -17.90 -4.63 2.63
N ALA A 293 -18.95 -4.87 1.85
CA ALA A 293 -18.90 -4.69 0.40
C ALA A 293 -19.60 -3.42 -0.07
N TRP A 294 -18.88 -2.59 -0.83
CA TRP A 294 -19.35 -1.28 -1.30
C TRP A 294 -19.36 -1.23 -2.83
N LEU A 295 -20.34 -0.53 -3.40
CA LEU A 295 -20.31 -0.22 -4.83
C LEU A 295 -19.49 1.06 -5.04
N ALA A 296 -18.33 0.94 -5.68
CA ALA A 296 -17.49 2.09 -5.99
C ALA A 296 -18.18 3.02 -6.99
N ALA A 297 -18.02 4.33 -6.80
CA ALA A 297 -18.46 5.32 -7.78
C ALA A 297 -17.69 5.16 -9.10
N PRO A 298 -18.28 5.56 -10.25
CA PRO A 298 -17.58 5.52 -11.54
C PRO A 298 -16.24 6.26 -11.48
N GLY A 299 -15.20 5.64 -12.03
CA GLY A 299 -13.83 6.19 -12.03
C GLY A 299 -13.07 6.02 -10.71
N ARG A 300 -13.62 5.32 -9.71
CA ARG A 300 -12.93 5.00 -8.45
C ARG A 300 -12.46 3.54 -8.43
N ALA A 301 -11.30 3.29 -7.86
CA ALA A 301 -10.81 1.94 -7.58
C ALA A 301 -11.36 1.42 -6.25
N CYS A 302 -11.28 0.11 -6.02
CA CYS A 302 -11.68 -0.46 -4.72
C CYS A 302 -10.76 -0.03 -3.57
N THR A 303 -9.49 0.29 -3.87
CA THR A 303 -8.58 0.92 -2.91
C THR A 303 -9.15 2.20 -2.34
N ASP A 304 -9.73 3.03 -3.20
CA ASP A 304 -10.22 4.35 -2.80
C ASP A 304 -11.59 4.25 -2.14
N ALA A 305 -12.49 3.42 -2.69
CA ALA A 305 -13.80 3.19 -2.13
C ALA A 305 -13.71 2.66 -0.68
N CYS A 306 -12.82 1.71 -0.40
CA CYS A 306 -12.62 1.25 0.96
C CYS A 306 -12.01 2.34 1.87
N LEU A 307 -11.04 3.10 1.35
CA LEU A 307 -10.38 4.16 2.11
C LEU A 307 -11.35 5.28 2.50
N ASP A 308 -12.27 5.67 1.62
CA ASP A 308 -13.30 6.69 1.88
C ASP A 308 -14.19 6.32 3.09
N HIS A 309 -14.28 5.02 3.40
CA HIS A 309 -15.03 4.49 4.54
C HIS A 309 -14.15 4.12 5.74
N GLY A 310 -12.86 4.49 5.73
CA GLY A 310 -11.91 4.17 6.79
C GLY A 310 -11.56 2.68 6.87
N LEU A 311 -11.61 1.99 5.74
CA LEU A 311 -11.37 0.54 5.60
C LEU A 311 -10.20 0.29 4.64
N VAL A 312 -9.81 -0.97 4.50
CA VAL A 312 -8.85 -1.43 3.48
C VAL A 312 -9.51 -2.46 2.57
N CYS A 313 -9.16 -2.45 1.28
CA CYS A 313 -9.64 -3.47 0.36
C CYS A 313 -9.06 -4.85 0.72
N GLU A 314 -9.89 -5.88 0.70
CA GLU A 314 -9.50 -7.27 1.00
C GLU A 314 -9.79 -8.19 -0.19
N SER A 315 -8.77 -8.47 -1.00
CA SER A 315 -8.96 -9.21 -2.24
C SER A 315 -9.37 -10.68 -2.04
N SER A 316 -9.13 -11.27 -0.87
CA SER A 316 -9.58 -12.64 -0.56
C SER A 316 -11.11 -12.77 -0.46
N PHE A 317 -11.84 -11.66 -0.38
CA PHE A 317 -13.31 -11.64 -0.30
C PHE A 317 -14.02 -11.49 -1.64
N PHE A 318 -13.31 -11.16 -2.72
CA PHE A 318 -13.91 -11.09 -4.05
C PHE A 318 -14.65 -12.37 -4.48
N PRO A 319 -14.15 -13.60 -4.21
CA PRO A 319 -14.87 -14.83 -4.56
C PRO A 319 -16.29 -14.91 -3.97
N TYR A 320 -16.50 -14.36 -2.77
CA TYR A 320 -17.84 -14.34 -2.15
C TYR A 320 -18.79 -13.37 -2.85
N LEU A 321 -18.26 -12.25 -3.36
CA LEU A 321 -19.03 -11.19 -4.03
C LEU A 321 -19.26 -11.44 -5.53
N ASN A 322 -18.68 -12.50 -6.08
CA ASN A 322 -18.72 -12.80 -7.51
C ASN A 322 -20.02 -13.52 -7.92
N SER A 323 -21.18 -12.91 -7.62
CA SER A 323 -22.50 -13.47 -7.92
C SER A 323 -23.52 -12.36 -8.19
N GLN A 324 -24.57 -12.70 -8.97
CA GLN A 324 -25.70 -11.80 -9.21
C GLN A 324 -26.41 -11.40 -7.91
N ASP A 325 -26.56 -12.36 -6.99
CA ASP A 325 -27.22 -12.14 -5.70
C ASP A 325 -26.56 -11.02 -4.89
N ALA A 326 -25.22 -10.93 -4.91
CA ALA A 326 -24.52 -9.84 -4.22
C ALA A 326 -24.94 -8.46 -4.76
N PHE A 327 -25.05 -8.28 -6.08
CA PHE A 327 -25.53 -7.03 -6.67
C PHE A 327 -26.99 -6.75 -6.31
N LEU A 328 -27.87 -7.75 -6.43
CA LEU A 328 -29.29 -7.61 -6.11
C LEU A 328 -29.52 -7.28 -4.62
N LYS A 329 -28.75 -7.87 -3.71
CA LYS A 329 -28.79 -7.57 -2.28
C LYS A 329 -28.37 -6.13 -1.97
N LEU A 330 -27.47 -5.57 -2.77
CA LEU A 330 -27.07 -4.18 -2.69
C LEU A 330 -28.05 -3.24 -3.42
N GLN A 331 -29.20 -3.75 -3.86
CA GLN A 331 -30.22 -3.03 -4.63
C GLN A 331 -29.70 -2.47 -5.96
N VAL A 332 -28.67 -3.09 -6.53
CA VAL A 332 -28.17 -2.76 -7.87
C VAL A 332 -29.02 -3.53 -8.89
N PRO A 333 -29.62 -2.83 -9.88
CA PRO A 333 -30.49 -3.46 -10.88
C PRO A 333 -29.65 -4.24 -11.89
N CYS A 334 -29.42 -5.50 -11.57
CA CYS A 334 -28.55 -6.42 -12.29
C CYS A 334 -29.39 -7.34 -13.18
N ASP A 335 -29.78 -6.83 -14.35
CA ASP A 335 -30.77 -7.47 -15.22
C ASP A 335 -30.19 -8.68 -15.97
N SER A 336 -28.90 -8.63 -16.29
CA SER A 336 -28.14 -9.71 -16.92
C SER A 336 -26.76 -9.86 -16.28
N THR A 337 -26.14 -11.02 -16.51
CA THR A 337 -24.80 -11.32 -16.00
C THR A 337 -23.90 -11.86 -17.10
N GLU A 338 -22.69 -11.32 -17.22
CA GLU A 338 -21.65 -11.78 -18.13
C GLU A 338 -20.43 -12.31 -17.36
N TRP A 339 -19.79 -13.36 -17.87
CA TRP A 339 -18.64 -14.01 -17.22
C TRP A 339 -17.39 -13.91 -18.09
N GLU A 340 -16.44 -13.09 -17.65
CA GLU A 340 -15.29 -12.70 -18.45
C GLU A 340 -14.01 -12.61 -17.61
N MET A 341 -12.86 -12.68 -18.29
CA MET A 341 -11.54 -12.49 -17.66
C MET A 341 -11.15 -11.01 -17.72
N HIS A 342 -11.40 -10.27 -16.63
CA HIS A 342 -11.01 -8.86 -16.55
C HIS A 342 -10.65 -8.45 -15.13
N HIS A 343 -9.53 -7.77 -14.92
CA HIS A 343 -9.07 -7.37 -13.59
C HIS A 343 -9.97 -6.34 -12.86
N LEU A 344 -11.06 -5.88 -13.48
CA LEU A 344 -11.96 -4.88 -12.87
C LEU A 344 -13.24 -5.53 -12.31
N TYR A 345 -13.47 -6.81 -12.58
CA TYR A 345 -14.67 -7.52 -12.16
C TYR A 345 -14.50 -8.11 -10.75
N PRO A 346 -15.57 -8.20 -9.94
CA PRO A 346 -16.97 -7.99 -10.31
C PRO A 346 -17.36 -6.51 -10.42
N ALA A 347 -18.15 -6.17 -11.43
CA ALA A 347 -18.57 -4.79 -11.66
C ALA A 347 -19.94 -4.68 -12.34
N PHE A 348 -20.56 -3.53 -12.18
CA PHE A 348 -21.84 -3.17 -12.79
C PHE A 348 -21.63 -2.11 -13.87
N ALA A 349 -22.28 -2.27 -15.02
CA ALA A 349 -22.18 -1.33 -16.15
C ALA A 349 -23.50 -0.60 -16.40
N GLN A 350 -23.42 0.72 -16.61
CA GLN A 350 -24.53 1.53 -17.11
C GLN A 350 -24.19 2.13 -18.48
N PRO A 351 -25.17 2.29 -19.39
CA PRO A 351 -26.62 2.14 -19.20
C PRO A 351 -27.19 0.72 -19.33
N GLY A 352 -26.36 -0.31 -19.60
CA GLY A 352 -26.83 -1.67 -19.91
C GLY A 352 -27.46 -2.46 -18.76
N GLN A 353 -27.29 -2.02 -17.51
CA GLN A 353 -27.74 -2.75 -16.31
C GLN A 353 -27.17 -4.17 -16.20
N GLU A 354 -25.99 -4.39 -16.80
CA GLU A 354 -25.30 -5.67 -16.85
C GLU A 354 -24.29 -5.78 -15.71
N CYS A 355 -24.25 -6.94 -15.05
CA CYS A 355 -23.21 -7.27 -14.10
C CYS A 355 -22.16 -8.18 -14.72
N TYR A 356 -20.91 -7.75 -14.64
CA TYR A 356 -19.76 -8.51 -15.10
C TYR A 356 -19.16 -9.25 -13.91
N LEU A 357 -19.09 -10.57 -14.02
CA LEU A 357 -18.53 -11.49 -13.05
C LEU A 357 -17.19 -12.04 -13.55
N GLN A 358 -16.29 -12.28 -12.60
CA GLN A 358 -14.93 -12.74 -12.88
C GLN A 358 -14.91 -14.24 -13.22
N LYS A 359 -14.29 -14.59 -14.35
CA LYS A 359 -14.04 -15.98 -14.73
C LYS A 359 -12.71 -16.53 -14.21
N GLU A 360 -11.71 -15.68 -14.03
CA GLU A 360 -10.36 -16.07 -13.59
C GLU A 360 -10.06 -15.51 -12.19
N PRO A 361 -10.06 -16.34 -11.13
CA PRO A 361 -9.88 -15.87 -9.75
C PRO A 361 -8.58 -15.11 -9.50
N LEU A 362 -7.50 -15.40 -10.25
CA LEU A 362 -6.23 -14.68 -10.11
C LEU A 362 -6.27 -13.23 -10.61
N LEU A 363 -7.35 -12.82 -11.28
CA LEU A 363 -7.56 -11.45 -11.75
C LEU A 363 -8.40 -10.59 -10.80
N PHE A 364 -8.91 -11.12 -9.69
CA PHE A 364 -9.51 -10.29 -8.66
C PHE A 364 -8.50 -9.24 -8.16
N SER A 365 -8.90 -7.97 -8.17
CA SER A 365 -7.97 -6.85 -7.97
C SER A 365 -8.60 -5.71 -7.19
N CYS A 366 -7.95 -5.25 -6.14
CA CYS A 366 -8.28 -4.00 -5.47
C CYS A 366 -7.93 -2.79 -6.36
N ALA A 367 -6.81 -2.87 -7.08
CA ALA A 367 -6.38 -1.84 -8.02
C ALA A 367 -7.25 -1.78 -9.29
N GLY A 368 -7.25 -0.62 -9.94
CA GLY A 368 -7.93 -0.38 -11.21
C GLY A 368 -9.28 0.33 -11.06
N ALA A 369 -9.51 1.32 -11.92
CA ALA A 369 -10.70 2.13 -11.97
C ALA A 369 -11.22 2.23 -13.42
N SER A 370 -12.52 2.46 -13.58
CA SER A 370 -13.14 2.66 -14.89
C SER A 370 -14.32 3.60 -14.76
N THR A 371 -14.47 4.54 -15.71
CA THR A 371 -15.67 5.38 -15.79
C THR A 371 -16.88 4.63 -16.36
N LYS A 372 -16.65 3.47 -17.00
CA LYS A 372 -17.70 2.62 -17.56
C LYS A 372 -18.31 1.67 -16.51
N TYR A 373 -17.55 1.35 -15.47
CA TYR A 373 -17.90 0.31 -14.51
C TYR A 373 -17.93 0.84 -13.10
N GLN A 374 -18.97 0.48 -12.35
CA GLN A 374 -19.01 0.61 -10.90
C GLN A 374 -18.60 -0.72 -10.28
N ARG A 375 -17.47 -0.73 -9.57
CA ARG A 375 -16.87 -1.98 -9.06
C ARG A 375 -17.51 -2.38 -7.74
N LEU A 376 -17.81 -3.67 -7.56
CA LEU A 376 -18.25 -4.18 -6.27
C LEU A 376 -17.02 -4.55 -5.44
N CYS A 377 -16.75 -3.76 -4.41
CA CYS A 377 -15.46 -3.72 -3.72
C CYS A 377 -15.56 -4.35 -2.33
N PRO A 378 -14.80 -5.44 -2.06
CA PRO A 378 -14.68 -6.01 -0.73
C PRO A 378 -13.73 -5.18 0.12
N CYS A 379 -14.23 -4.67 1.24
CA CYS A 379 -13.46 -3.99 2.25
C CYS A 379 -13.45 -4.79 3.56
N ARG A 380 -12.46 -4.51 4.40
CA ARG A 380 -12.41 -4.97 5.78
C ARG A 380 -11.91 -3.87 6.71
N ASP A 381 -12.22 -4.02 7.98
CA ASP A 381 -11.63 -3.22 9.04
C ASP A 381 -10.16 -3.60 9.29
N PHE A 382 -9.49 -2.80 10.12
CA PHE A 382 -8.10 -3.05 10.53
C PHE A 382 -7.84 -2.57 11.95
N LEU A 383 -6.84 -3.16 12.60
CA LEU A 383 -6.31 -2.72 13.88
C LEU A 383 -5.55 -1.41 13.68
N LYS A 384 -5.86 -0.39 14.48
CA LYS A 384 -5.18 0.92 14.37
C LYS A 384 -3.67 0.76 14.62
N GLY A 385 -2.87 1.14 13.64
CA GLY A 385 -1.42 0.96 13.67
C GLY A 385 -0.94 -0.44 13.28
N GLN A 386 -1.83 -1.32 12.80
CA GLN A 386 -1.53 -2.64 12.22
C GLN A 386 -2.50 -2.94 11.07
N VAL A 387 -2.30 -2.30 9.91
CA VAL A 387 -3.27 -2.36 8.79
C VAL A 387 -3.41 -3.76 8.17
N ALA A 388 -2.39 -4.60 8.35
CA ALA A 388 -2.37 -5.98 7.89
C ALA A 388 -3.47 -6.86 8.52
N LEU A 389 -3.95 -6.52 9.72
CA LEU A 389 -4.84 -7.37 10.51
C LEU A 389 -6.16 -6.66 10.78
N CYS A 390 -7.27 -7.34 10.55
CA CYS A 390 -8.61 -6.94 10.99
C CYS A 390 -8.78 -7.11 12.50
N GLN A 391 -9.84 -6.54 13.10
CA GLN A 391 -10.11 -6.68 14.54
C GLN A 391 -10.31 -8.13 14.99
N SER A 392 -10.71 -9.02 14.08
CA SER A 392 -10.91 -10.45 14.36
C SER A 392 -9.87 -11.36 13.68
N CYS A 393 -8.72 -10.82 13.29
CA CYS A 393 -7.70 -11.58 12.53
C CYS A 393 -6.66 -12.29 13.41
N LEU A 394 -6.75 -12.15 14.73
CA LEU A 394 -5.88 -12.74 15.75
C LEU A 394 -6.60 -13.79 16.58
#